data_AF-A0A060CEB4-F1
#
_entry.id   AF-A0A060CEB4-F1
#
_cell.length_a   1.000
_cell.length_b   1.000
_cell.length_c   1.000
_cell.angle_alpha   90.00
_cell.angle_beta   90.00
_cell.angle_gamma   90.00
#
_symmetry.space_group_name_H-M   'P 1'
#
loop_
_entity.id
_entity.type
_entity.pdbx_description
1 polymer ?
#
loop_
_entity_poly.entity_id
_entity_poly.type
_entity_poly.pdbx_seq_one_letter_code
_entity_poly.pdbx_strand_id
1 'polypeptide(L)'
;GDFQGSADGWQREERILFCVPLRDASAHLPMFFSHMKNLTYPHHLIDLSFLVSDSSDDTMDSLVKHLREIQNSPDKRLHFGNIEIFEKDFGQAIGQGFSDRHGFEAQGPRRS
;
A
#
# COMPACT_ATOMS: atom_id res chain seq x y z
N GLY A 1 12.81 -12.78 -15.71
CA GLY A 1 14.12 -12.86 -15.05
C GLY A 1 13.87 -13.39 -13.66
N ASP A 2 14.62 -14.39 -13.22
CA ASP A 2 14.49 -14.91 -11.87
C ASP A 2 15.09 -13.88 -10.90
N PHE A 3 14.24 -13.24 -10.11
CA PHE A 3 14.66 -12.34 -9.05
C PHE A 3 14.82 -13.18 -7.79
N GLN A 4 16.06 -13.35 -7.32
CA GLN A 4 16.36 -14.07 -6.09
C GLN A 4 16.86 -13.09 -5.04
N GLY A 5 16.08 -12.91 -3.98
CA GLY A 5 16.46 -12.06 -2.84
C GLY A 5 17.52 -12.74 -1.97
N SER A 6 18.35 -11.92 -1.32
CA SER A 6 19.34 -12.37 -0.35
C SER A 6 18.92 -12.07 1.09
N ALA A 7 19.55 -12.74 2.06
CA ALA A 7 19.32 -12.47 3.49
C ALA A 7 19.90 -11.11 3.93
N ASP A 8 20.85 -10.57 3.15
CA ASP A 8 21.61 -9.34 3.39
C ASP A 8 21.31 -8.26 2.33
N GLY A 9 20.08 -8.23 1.79
CA GLY A 9 19.71 -7.38 0.66
C GLY A 9 20.02 -5.89 0.81
N TRP A 10 19.93 -5.33 2.03
CA TRP A 10 20.27 -3.92 2.28
C TRP A 10 21.75 -3.60 2.07
N GLN A 11 22.65 -4.57 2.29
CA GLN A 11 24.09 -4.41 2.02
C GLN A 11 24.42 -4.55 0.54
N ARG A 12 23.49 -5.13 -0.23
CA ARG A 12 23.62 -5.42 -1.65
C ARG A 12 22.82 -4.47 -2.54
N GLU A 13 22.27 -3.40 -1.95
CA GLU A 13 21.42 -2.43 -2.65
C GLU A 13 20.20 -3.06 -3.34
N GLU A 14 19.68 -4.16 -2.78
CA GLU A 14 18.48 -4.81 -3.32
C GLU A 14 17.25 -3.93 -3.08
N ARG A 15 16.40 -3.80 -4.10
CA ARG A 15 15.16 -3.02 -3.99
C ARG A 15 14.00 -3.88 -3.51
N ILE A 16 13.17 -3.31 -2.65
CA ILE A 16 11.92 -3.92 -2.17
C ILE A 16 10.75 -3.12 -2.73
N LEU A 17 9.74 -3.81 -3.26
CA LEU A 17 8.47 -3.20 -3.66
C LEU A 17 7.38 -3.57 -2.66
N PHE A 18 6.73 -2.58 -2.05
CA PHE A 18 5.49 -2.80 -1.30
C PHE A 18 4.29 -2.55 -2.20
N CYS A 19 3.42 -3.55 -2.33
CA CYS A 19 2.13 -3.44 -3.00
C CYS A 19 1.03 -3.30 -1.95
N VAL A 20 0.38 -2.14 -1.89
CA VAL A 20 -0.54 -1.76 -0.82
C VAL A 20 -1.93 -1.49 -1.40
N PRO A 21 -2.87 -2.45 -1.34
CA PRO A 21 -4.25 -2.21 -1.71
C PRO A 21 -4.95 -1.38 -0.62
N LEU A 22 -5.71 -0.37 -1.03
CA LEU A 22 -6.41 0.56 -0.17
C LEU A 22 -7.89 0.66 -0.56
N ARG A 23 -8.74 0.68 0.47
CA ARG A 23 -10.17 0.99 0.41
C ARG A 23 -10.62 1.50 1.77
N ASP A 24 -11.28 2.65 1.83
CA ASP A 24 -11.81 3.21 3.09
C ASP A 24 -10.76 3.21 4.23
N ALA A 25 -9.53 3.61 3.90
CA ALA A 25 -8.34 3.43 4.71
C ALA A 25 -7.81 4.74 5.34
N SER A 26 -8.49 5.88 5.16
CA SER A 26 -7.99 7.20 5.56
C SER A 26 -7.55 7.24 7.04
N ALA A 27 -8.34 6.63 7.93
CA ALA A 27 -8.05 6.57 9.36
C ALA A 27 -6.79 5.74 9.73
N HIS A 28 -6.35 4.84 8.85
CA HIS A 28 -5.21 3.96 9.08
C HIS A 28 -3.90 4.50 8.49
N LEU A 29 -3.98 5.42 7.51
CA LEU A 29 -2.81 5.98 6.84
C LEU A 29 -1.81 6.66 7.80
N PRO A 30 -2.24 7.42 8.84
CA PRO A 30 -1.28 7.99 9.79
C PRO A 30 -0.42 6.93 10.49
N MET A 31 -1.02 5.81 10.90
CA MET A 31 -0.30 4.70 11.54
C MET A 31 0.60 3.97 10.53
N PHE A 32 0.09 3.70 9.33
CA PHE A 32 0.87 3.10 8.25
C PHE A 32 2.16 3.90 7.98
N PHE A 33 2.04 5.21 7.74
CA PHE A 33 3.20 6.06 7.46
C PHE A 33 4.13 6.24 8.67
N SER A 34 3.61 6.19 9.91
CA SER A 34 4.44 6.13 11.12
C SER A 34 5.32 4.88 11.13
N HIS A 35 4.76 3.71 10.79
CA HIS A 35 5.54 2.47 10.69
C HIS A 35 6.57 2.53 9.55
N MET A 36 6.19 3.04 8.38
CA MET A 36 7.09 3.18 7.24
C MET A 36 8.30 4.06 7.57
N LYS A 37 8.11 5.16 8.31
CA LYS A 37 9.21 6.03 8.78
C LYS A 37 10.18 5.32 9.74
N ASN A 38 9.72 4.32 10.48
CA ASN A 38 10.52 3.57 11.46
C ASN A 38 11.21 2.34 10.87
N LEU A 39 11.03 2.03 9.58
CA LEU A 39 11.76 0.96 8.92
C LEU A 39 13.26 1.24 8.92
N THR A 40 14.05 0.21 9.21
CA THR A 40 15.52 0.27 9.23
C THR A 40 16.15 -0.07 7.88
N TYR A 41 15.37 -0.61 6.93
CA TYR A 41 15.82 -0.77 5.55
C TYR A 41 15.98 0.61 4.91
N PRO A 42 17.03 0.89 4.11
CA PRO A 42 17.20 2.20 3.52
C PRO A 42 16.00 2.60 2.65
N HIS A 43 15.31 3.71 2.98
CA HIS A 43 14.02 4.04 2.34
C HIS A 43 14.15 4.27 0.83
N HIS A 44 15.28 4.78 0.35
CA HIS A 44 15.54 4.97 -1.09
C HIS A 44 15.60 3.64 -1.89
N LEU A 45 15.70 2.49 -1.21
CA LEU A 45 15.62 1.15 -1.81
C LEU A 45 14.21 0.55 -1.70
N ILE A 46 13.25 1.28 -1.16
CA ILE A 46 11.85 0.86 -1.04
C ILE A 46 11.02 1.62 -2.07
N ASP A 47 10.45 0.87 -3.00
CA ASP A 47 9.43 1.35 -3.93
C ASP A 47 8.03 1.06 -3.34
N LEU A 48 7.09 1.96 -3.57
CA LEU A 48 5.71 1.87 -3.07
C LEU A 48 4.74 1.87 -4.24
N SER A 49 3.85 0.89 -4.29
CA SER A 49 2.76 0.80 -5.26
C SER A 49 1.44 0.70 -4.52
N PHE A 50 0.56 1.68 -4.70
CA PHE A 50 -0.75 1.72 -4.07
C PHE A 50 -1.84 1.40 -5.10
N LEU A 51 -2.78 0.53 -4.73
CA LEU A 51 -4.00 0.31 -5.50
C LEU A 51 -5.18 0.84 -4.69
N VAL A 52 -5.68 2.01 -5.04
CA VAL A 52 -6.85 2.62 -4.40
C VAL A 52 -8.11 2.19 -5.16
N SER A 53 -9.01 1.52 -4.45
CA SER A 53 -10.32 1.09 -4.97
C SER A 53 -11.45 1.96 -4.43
N ASP A 54 -12.71 1.66 -4.81
CA ASP A 54 -13.97 2.30 -4.41
C ASP A 54 -14.03 2.71 -2.93
N SER A 55 -13.45 3.87 -2.62
CA SER A 55 -13.38 4.45 -1.28
C SER A 55 -14.43 5.53 -1.17
N SER A 56 -15.16 5.53 -0.07
CA SER A 56 -16.18 6.52 0.27
C SER A 56 -15.65 7.58 1.25
N ASP A 57 -14.41 7.43 1.72
CA ASP A 57 -13.70 8.35 2.61
C ASP A 57 -12.55 9.08 1.89
N ASP A 58 -11.81 9.90 2.64
CA ASP A 58 -10.70 10.71 2.12
C ASP A 58 -9.40 9.89 1.88
N THR A 59 -9.47 8.59 1.57
CA THR A 59 -8.29 7.71 1.41
C THR A 59 -7.28 8.28 0.42
N MET A 60 -7.74 8.71 -0.77
CA MET A 60 -6.85 9.22 -1.81
C MET A 60 -6.14 10.50 -1.36
N ASP A 61 -6.89 11.46 -0.82
CA ASP A 61 -6.33 12.74 -0.37
C ASP A 61 -5.36 12.57 0.79
N SER A 62 -5.72 11.72 1.76
CA SER A 62 -4.87 11.39 2.90
C SER A 62 -3.57 10.69 2.47
N LEU A 63 -3.66 9.77 1.49
CA LEU A 63 -2.50 9.10 0.90
C LEU A 63 -1.55 10.12 0.26
N VAL A 64 -2.08 10.95 -0.64
CA VAL A 64 -1.29 11.97 -1.35
C VAL A 64 -0.66 12.96 -0.36
N LYS A 65 -1.40 13.38 0.66
CA LYS A 65 -0.89 14.26 1.72
C LYS A 65 0.33 13.65 2.41
N HIS A 66 0.22 12.41 2.90
CA HIS A 66 1.32 11.78 3.61
C HIS A 66 2.53 11.47 2.72
N LEU A 67 2.32 11.09 1.46
CA LEU A 67 3.40 10.90 0.50
C LEU A 67 4.16 12.22 0.27
N ARG A 68 3.44 13.33 0.10
CA ARG A 68 4.05 14.67 -0.02
C ARG A 68 4.81 15.08 1.23
N GLU A 69 4.27 14.81 2.41
CA GLU A 69 4.95 15.13 3.68
C GLU A 69 6.30 14.40 3.78
N ILE A 70 6.35 13.12 3.41
CA ILE A 70 7.57 12.31 3.50
C ILE A 70 8.57 12.71 2.41
N GLN A 71 8.13 12.83 1.15
CA GLN A 71 9.00 13.14 0.02
C GLN A 71 9.53 14.59 0.04
N ASN A 72 8.84 15.51 0.72
CA ASN A 72 9.34 16.88 0.95
C ASN A 72 10.09 17.04 2.28
N SER A 73 10.33 15.95 3.02
CA SER A 73 11.13 16.00 4.24
C SER A 73 12.53 16.58 3.97
N PRO A 74 13.06 17.46 4.84
CA PRO A 74 14.46 17.90 4.74
C PRO A 74 15.44 16.75 4.99
N ASP A 75 15.03 15.71 5.76
CA ASP A 75 15.80 14.48 5.92
C ASP A 75 15.54 13.55 4.73
N LYS A 76 16.50 13.52 3.80
CA LYS A 76 16.47 12.68 2.60
C LYS A 76 16.47 11.18 2.91
N ARG A 77 16.86 10.77 4.12
CA ARG A 77 16.82 9.35 4.51
C ARG A 77 15.39 8.83 4.65
N LEU A 78 14.42 9.73 4.78
CA LEU A 78 13.00 9.40 4.82
C LEU A 78 12.37 9.25 3.43
N HIS A 79 13.09 9.64 2.36
CA HIS A 79 12.55 9.58 1.00
C HIS A 79 12.54 8.12 0.52
N PHE A 80 11.34 7.66 0.14
CA PHE A 80 11.17 6.40 -0.59
C PHE A 80 11.66 6.52 -2.03
N GLY A 81 11.90 5.37 -2.67
CA GLY A 81 12.24 5.26 -4.08
C GLY A 81 11.05 5.62 -5.00
N ASN A 82 10.72 4.75 -5.94
CA ASN A 82 9.60 4.97 -6.83
C ASN A 82 8.27 4.88 -6.06
N ILE A 83 7.33 5.77 -6.39
CA ILE A 83 5.99 5.76 -5.84
C ILE A 83 4.98 5.77 -6.99
N GLU A 84 4.11 4.76 -7.02
CA GLU A 84 3.04 4.62 -7.99
C GLU A 84 1.69 4.52 -7.27
N ILE A 85 0.67 5.20 -7.80
CA ILE A 85 -0.70 5.12 -7.32
C ILE A 85 -1.58 4.74 -8.50
N PHE A 86 -2.27 3.62 -8.36
CA PHE A 86 -3.26 3.12 -9.30
C PHE A 86 -4.64 3.30 -8.69
N GLU A 87 -5.51 4.03 -9.35
CA GLU A 87 -6.92 4.14 -8.98
C GLU A 87 -7.74 3.23 -9.88
N LYS A 88 -8.59 2.39 -9.28
CA LYS A 88 -9.47 1.50 -10.03
C LYS A 88 -10.83 1.37 -9.39
N ASP A 89 -11.86 1.69 -10.17
CA ASP A 89 -13.23 1.39 -9.83
C ASP A 89 -13.53 -0.09 -10.13
N PHE A 90 -13.99 -0.83 -9.13
CA PHE A 90 -14.35 -2.25 -9.29
C PHE A 90 -15.85 -2.46 -9.50
N GLY A 91 -16.65 -1.40 -9.34
CA GLY A 91 -18.09 -1.43 -9.26
C GLY A 91 -18.52 -2.15 -7.98
N GLN A 92 -19.18 -1.43 -7.06
CA GLN A 92 -19.98 -2.13 -6.07
C GLN A 92 -21.03 -2.95 -6.81
N ALA A 93 -20.97 -4.27 -6.71
CA ALA A 93 -22.08 -5.11 -7.14
C ALA A 93 -23.30 -4.73 -6.28
N ILE A 94 -24.14 -3.83 -6.79
CA ILE A 94 -25.52 -3.63 -6.33
C ILE A 94 -26.23 -4.95 -6.65
N GLY A 95 -26.20 -5.88 -5.70
CA GLY A 95 -26.85 -7.18 -5.88
C GLY A 95 -26.28 -8.33 -5.07
N GLN A 96 -26.10 -8.20 -3.75
CA GLN A 96 -26.24 -9.34 -2.83
C GLN A 96 -26.39 -8.81 -1.40
N GLY A 97 -27.60 -8.95 -0.88
CA GLY A 97 -28.00 -8.51 0.44
C GLY A 97 -27.13 -9.13 1.53
N PHE A 98 -26.98 -8.41 2.63
CA PHE A 98 -26.23 -8.81 3.83
C PHE A 98 -26.66 -10.15 4.46
N SER A 99 -27.70 -10.83 3.97
CA SER A 99 -28.19 -12.12 4.46
C SER A 99 -27.33 -13.33 4.08
N ASP A 100 -26.46 -13.23 3.07
CA ASP A 100 -25.68 -14.39 2.58
C ASP A 100 -24.27 -14.50 3.19
N ARG A 101 -23.92 -13.68 4.20
CA ARG A 101 -22.58 -13.66 4.82
C ARG A 101 -22.39 -14.65 5.99
N HIS A 102 -23.30 -15.60 6.17
CA HIS A 102 -23.17 -16.66 7.18
C HIS A 102 -23.00 -18.08 6.59
N GLY A 103 -22.72 -18.21 5.30
CA GLY A 103 -22.21 -19.45 4.73
C GLY A 103 -20.68 -19.48 4.80
N PHE A 104 -20.14 -20.41 5.60
CA PHE A 104 -18.72 -20.73 5.70
C PHE A 104 -18.15 -21.19 4.33
N GLU A 105 -17.85 -20.27 3.40
CA GLU A 105 -17.20 -20.64 2.11
C GLU A 105 -16.57 -19.49 1.28
N ALA A 106 -16.44 -18.26 1.80
CA ALA A 106 -15.97 -17.12 1.01
C ALA A 106 -14.43 -16.87 1.05
N GLN A 107 -13.61 -17.93 1.00
CA GLN A 107 -12.14 -17.79 0.91
C GLN A 107 -11.58 -18.21 -0.47
N GLY A 108 -12.35 -18.93 -1.28
CA GLY A 108 -11.94 -19.41 -2.62
C GLY A 108 -11.78 -18.31 -3.69
N PRO A 109 -12.77 -17.41 -3.93
CA PRO A 109 -12.72 -16.52 -5.09
C PRO A 109 -11.75 -15.33 -4.96
N ARG A 110 -11.07 -15.16 -3.82
CA ARG A 110 -10.10 -14.06 -3.63
C ARG A 110 -8.69 -14.42 -4.10
N ARG A 111 -8.49 -15.62 -4.66
CA ARG A 111 -7.16 -16.11 -5.11
C ARG A 111 -7.20 -16.92 -6.42
N SER A 112 -8.28 -16.89 -7.21
CA SER A 112 -8.38 -17.58 -8.50
C SER A 112 -8.54 -16.62 -9.66
#